data_AF-A0A939ZXH3-F1
#
_entry.id   AF-A0A939ZXH3-F1
#
_cell.length_a   1.000
_cell.length_b   1.000
_cell.length_c   1.000
_cell.angle_alpha   90.00
_cell.angle_beta   90.00
_cell.angle_gamma   90.00
#
_symmetry.space_group_name_H-M   'P 1'
#
loop_
_entity.id
_entity.type
_entity.pdbx_description
1 polymer ?
#
loop_
_entity_poly.entity_id
_entity_poly.type
_entity_poly.pdbx_seq_one_letter_code
_entity_poly.pdbx_strand_id
1 'polypeptide(L)'
;LEPIMKVRITVPSDCMGDVMGDLNTKRGRVAGMDDAGAGRQIINATVPQNEMLNYCIELRSLSKGRGKFTSEFDHYEEAPMNITQKIIADYEKSKEE
;
A
#
# COMPACT_ATOMS: atom_id res chain seq x y z
N LEU A 1 15.54 2.36 -7.68
CA LEU A 1 15.27 2.04 -6.26
C LEU A 1 13.91 2.63 -5.92
N GLU A 2 12.99 1.83 -5.43
CA GLU A 2 11.66 2.26 -5.00
C GLU A 2 11.64 2.41 -3.48
N PRO A 3 11.09 3.50 -2.92
CA PRO A 3 10.87 3.60 -1.48
C PRO A 3 9.72 2.68 -1.05
N ILE A 4 10.01 1.80 -0.10
CA ILE A 4 9.03 0.94 0.56
C ILE A 4 8.52 1.65 1.81
N MET A 5 7.19 1.76 1.88
CA MET A 5 6.49 2.34 3.02
C MET A 5 5.96 1.21 3.89
N LYS A 6 6.23 1.27 5.19
CA LYS A 6 5.55 0.46 6.19
C LYS A 6 4.21 1.11 6.51
N VAL A 7 3.13 0.38 6.30
CA VAL A 7 1.77 0.86 6.44
C VAL A 7 1.06 0.10 7.52
N ARG A 8 0.47 0.84 8.46
CA ARG A 8 -0.37 0.33 9.54
C ARG A 8 -1.80 0.77 9.27
N ILE A 9 -2.70 -0.19 9.05
CA ILE A 9 -4.10 0.09 8.73
C ILE A 9 -4.98 -0.41 9.86
N THR A 10 -5.73 0.50 10.49
CA THR A 10 -6.72 0.18 11.53
C THR A 10 -8.13 0.23 10.95
N VAL A 11 -8.77 -0.92 10.84
CA VAL A 11 -10.13 -1.06 10.29
C VAL A 11 -11.01 -1.93 11.20
N PRO A 12 -12.34 -1.81 11.15
CA PRO A 12 -13.21 -2.77 11.81
C PRO A 12 -13.01 -4.18 11.25
N SER A 13 -13.20 -5.21 12.08
CA SER A 13 -13.09 -6.62 11.67
C SER A 13 -13.95 -6.96 10.44
N ASP A 14 -15.10 -6.31 10.30
CA ASP A 14 -16.04 -6.51 9.19
C ASP A 14 -15.46 -6.15 7.81
N CYS A 15 -14.50 -5.22 7.75
CA CYS A 15 -13.90 -4.72 6.51
C CYS A 15 -12.47 -5.26 6.29
N MET A 16 -11.98 -6.11 7.19
CA MET A 16 -10.62 -6.64 7.15
C MET A 16 -10.32 -7.40 5.86
N GLY A 17 -11.27 -8.23 5.39
CA GLY A 17 -11.09 -9.04 4.18
C GLY A 17 -10.90 -8.20 2.92
N ASP A 18 -11.73 -7.17 2.74
CA ASP A 18 -11.66 -6.26 1.59
C ASP A 18 -10.32 -5.51 1.55
N VAL A 19 -9.84 -5.05 2.71
CA VAL A 19 -8.57 -4.35 2.85
C VAL A 19 -7.37 -5.25 2.55
N MET A 20 -7.45 -6.54 2.89
CA MET A 20 -6.40 -7.49 2.53
C MET A 20 -6.35 -7.79 1.04
N GLY A 21 -7.52 -7.92 0.40
CA GLY A 21 -7.58 -8.09 -1.04
C GLY A 21 -6.97 -6.90 -1.78
N ASP A 22 -7.25 -5.69 -1.31
CA ASP A 22 -6.69 -4.46 -1.88
C ASP A 22 -5.17 -4.37 -1.70
N LEU A 23 -4.67 -4.66 -0.49
CA LEU A 23 -3.22 -4.70 -0.22
C LEU A 23 -2.49 -5.70 -1.12
N ASN A 24 -3.07 -6.89 -1.33
CA ASN A 24 -2.47 -7.90 -2.19
C ASN A 24 -2.40 -7.45 -3.67
N THR A 25 -3.42 -6.73 -4.13
CA THR A 25 -3.46 -6.15 -5.49
C THR A 25 -2.37 -5.09 -5.68
N LYS A 26 -2.07 -4.32 -4.61
CA LYS A 26 -1.07 -3.24 -4.60
C LYS A 26 0.36 -3.71 -4.32
N ARG A 27 0.63 -5.01 -4.49
CA ARG A 27 1.93 -5.64 -4.18
C ARG A 27 2.34 -5.45 -2.71
N GLY A 28 1.37 -5.26 -1.82
CA GLY A 28 1.61 -5.13 -0.40
C GLY A 28 1.95 -6.47 0.23
N ARG A 29 3.02 -6.50 1.02
CA ARG A 29 3.38 -7.68 1.82
C ARG A 29 2.86 -7.48 3.24
N VAL A 30 1.89 -8.29 3.65
CA VAL A 30 1.38 -8.26 5.02
C VAL A 30 2.42 -8.87 5.95
N ALA A 31 2.92 -8.08 6.90
CA ALA A 31 3.86 -8.53 7.92
C ALA A 31 3.16 -9.21 9.08
N GLY A 32 1.93 -8.78 9.39
CA GLY A 32 1.13 -9.36 10.47
C GLY A 32 -0.14 -8.56 10.75
N MET A 33 -0.97 -9.11 11.62
CA MET A 33 -2.25 -8.52 12.03
C MET A 33 -2.29 -8.52 13.56
N ASP A 34 -2.62 -7.38 14.14
CA ASP A 34 -2.77 -7.19 15.58
C ASP A 34 -4.22 -6.80 15.91
N ASP A 35 -4.73 -7.28 17.05
CA ASP A 35 -6.05 -6.86 17.53
C ASP A 35 -5.93 -5.53 18.28
N ALA A 36 -6.63 -4.50 17.82
CA ALA A 36 -6.68 -3.19 18.47
C ALA A 36 -7.72 -3.14 19.62
N GLY A 37 -8.51 -4.20 19.81
CA GLY A 37 -9.63 -4.24 20.72
C GLY A 37 -10.84 -3.44 20.20
N ALA A 38 -11.97 -3.58 20.89
CA ALA A 38 -13.24 -2.95 20.53
C ALA A 38 -13.71 -3.24 19.07
N GLY A 39 -13.41 -4.43 18.55
CA GLY A 39 -13.79 -4.85 17.20
C GLY A 39 -12.98 -4.20 16.08
N ARG A 40 -11.78 -3.67 16.38
CA ARG A 40 -10.86 -3.09 15.40
C ARG A 40 -9.63 -3.98 15.24
N GLN A 41 -9.20 -4.13 14.01
CA GLN A 41 -8.00 -4.88 13.64
C GLN A 41 -6.98 -3.92 13.05
N ILE A 42 -5.71 -4.15 13.38
CA ILE A 42 -4.55 -3.44 12.85
C ILE A 42 -3.84 -4.39 11.88
N ILE A 43 -3.69 -3.99 10.64
CA ILE A 43 -2.95 -4.71 9.61
C ILE A 43 -1.63 -3.98 9.41
N ASN A 44 -0.51 -4.66 9.64
CA ASN A 44 0.82 -4.15 9.33
C ASN A 44 1.26 -4.77 8.00
N ALA A 45 1.57 -3.92 7.03
CA ALA A 45 2.05 -4.34 5.71
C ALA A 45 3.15 -3.41 5.22
N THR A 46 3.97 -3.87 4.27
CA THR A 46 4.89 -3.03 3.51
C THR A 46 4.41 -2.91 2.09
N VAL A 47 4.34 -1.69 1.57
CA VAL A 47 3.82 -1.39 0.23
C VAL A 47 4.73 -0.36 -0.44
N PRO A 48 5.01 -0.50 -1.75
CA PRO A 48 5.74 0.54 -2.48
C PRO A 48 5.00 1.88 -2.43
N GLN A 49 5.72 2.98 -2.24
CA GLN A 49 5.12 4.32 -2.21
C GLN A 49 4.30 4.64 -3.47
N ASN A 50 4.74 4.13 -4.63
CA ASN A 50 4.09 4.38 -5.92
C ASN A 50 2.63 3.88 -5.95
N GLU A 51 2.32 2.80 -5.23
CA GLU A 51 0.97 2.21 -5.16
C GLU A 51 0.10 2.83 -4.05
N MET A 52 0.71 3.65 -3.18
CA MET A 52 0.06 4.25 -2.01
C MET A 52 -0.49 5.65 -2.25
N LEU A 53 -0.24 6.26 -3.42
CA LEU A 53 -0.65 7.64 -3.75
C LEU A 53 -2.18 7.86 -3.61
N ASN A 54 -2.98 6.90 -4.06
CA ASN A 54 -4.45 6.97 -4.01
C ASN A 54 -5.08 6.15 -2.88
N TYR A 55 -4.26 5.56 -2.01
CA TYR A 55 -4.70 4.60 -0.99
C TYR A 55 -5.67 5.22 0.02
N CYS A 56 -5.54 6.52 0.30
CA CYS A 56 -6.46 7.23 1.20
C CYS A 56 -7.92 7.18 0.70
N ILE A 57 -8.14 7.29 -0.61
CA ILE A 57 -9.46 7.30 -1.23
C ILE A 57 -10.04 5.87 -1.22
N GLU A 58 -9.22 4.90 -1.62
CA GLU A 58 -9.61 3.49 -1.70
C GLU A 58 -9.92 2.91 -0.32
N LEU A 59 -9.06 3.15 0.67
CA LEU A 59 -9.30 2.72 2.05
C LEU A 59 -10.60 3.31 2.60
N ARG A 60 -10.91 4.57 2.28
CA ARG A 60 -12.16 5.20 2.73
C ARG A 60 -13.37 4.50 2.13
N SER A 61 -13.30 4.07 0.88
CA SER A 61 -14.35 3.29 0.21
C SER A 61 -14.52 1.91 0.86
N LEU A 62 -13.42 1.16 1.02
CA LEU A 62 -13.42 -0.21 1.54
C LEU A 62 -13.86 -0.27 3.01
N SER A 63 -13.41 0.68 3.82
CA SER A 63 -13.71 0.75 5.25
C SER A 63 -15.00 1.50 5.60
N LYS A 64 -15.80 1.90 4.59
CA LYS A 64 -16.98 2.76 4.76
C LYS A 64 -16.69 4.03 5.57
N GLY A 65 -15.50 4.58 5.40
CA GLY A 65 -15.00 5.77 6.08
C GLY A 65 -14.54 5.57 7.53
N ARG A 66 -14.42 4.33 8.02
CA ARG A 66 -14.02 4.04 9.41
C ARG A 66 -12.58 3.57 9.57
N GLY A 67 -11.88 3.37 8.46
CA GLY A 67 -10.48 2.99 8.39
C GLY A 67 -9.56 4.16 8.64
N LYS A 68 -8.46 3.89 9.34
CA LYS A 68 -7.31 4.80 9.44
C LYS A 68 -6.10 4.07 8.92
N PHE A 69 -5.20 4.77 8.25
CA PHE A 69 -3.89 4.23 7.93
C PHE A 69 -2.80 5.20 8.37
N THR A 70 -1.62 4.66 8.60
CA THR A 70 -0.40 5.40 8.89
C THR A 70 0.69 4.79 8.03
N SER A 71 1.43 5.63 7.32
CA SER A 71 2.57 5.20 6.51
C SER A 71 3.85 5.81 7.08
N GLU A 72 4.87 4.97 7.23
CA GLU A 72 6.21 5.34 7.67
C GLU A 72 7.21 4.83 6.64
N PHE A 73 8.24 5.63 6.35
CA PHE A 73 9.33 5.19 5.48
C PHE A 73 10.11 4.06 6.18
N ASP A 74 10.35 2.96 5.47
CA ASP A 74 11.10 1.81 5.99
C ASP A 74 12.49 1.72 5.36
N HIS A 75 12.56 1.47 4.04
CA HIS A 75 13.81 1.35 3.31
C HIS A 75 13.60 1.52 1.79
N TYR A 76 14.71 1.54 1.03
CA TYR A 76 14.68 1.48 -0.44
C TYR A 76 14.93 0.04 -0.90
N GLU A 77 14.08 -0.48 -1.77
CA GLU A 77 14.24 -1.80 -2.39
C GLU A 77 14.50 -1.65 -3.90
N GLU A 78 15.20 -2.63 -4.49
CA GLU A 78 15.35 -2.70 -5.94
C GLU A 78 14.01 -3.04 -6.59
N ALA A 79 13.55 -2.13 -7.45
CA ALA A 79 12.34 -2.33 -8.23
C ALA A 79 12.55 -3.55 -9.16
N PRO A 80 11.55 -4.43 -9.32
CA PRO A 80 11.64 -5.53 -10.27
C PRO A 80 11.85 -5.00 -11.69
N MET A 81 12.68 -5.70 -12.49
CA MET A 81 13.08 -5.30 -13.86
C MET A 81 11.90 -4.89 -14.76
N ASN A 82 10.72 -5.51 -14.60
CA ASN A 82 9.52 -5.18 -15.37
C ASN A 82 9.04 -3.73 -15.17
N ILE A 83 9.26 -3.14 -14.00
CA ILE A 83 8.88 -1.75 -13.72
C ILE A 83 10.00 -0.81 -14.15
N THR A 84 11.26 -1.21 -13.93
CA THR A 84 12.43 -0.44 -14.38
C THR A 84 12.41 -0.20 -15.89
N GLN A 85 12.07 -1.22 -16.69
CA GLN A 85 11.98 -1.08 -18.14
C GLN A 85 10.86 -0.12 -18.59
N LYS A 86 9.71 -0.13 -17.93
CA LYS A 86 8.62 0.84 -18.22
C LYS A 86 9.02 2.27 -17.89
N ILE A 87 9.65 2.49 -16.74
CA ILE A 87 10.09 3.83 -16.32
C ILE A 87 11.16 4.37 -17.29
N ILE A 88 12.10 3.53 -17.74
CA ILE A 88 13.11 3.91 -18.74
C ILE A 88 12.43 4.29 -20.06
N ALA A 89 11.46 3.49 -20.52
CA ALA A 89 10.73 3.77 -21.76
C ALA A 89 9.91 5.07 -21.69
N ASP A 90 9.23 5.34 -20.56
CA ASP A 90 8.53 6.60 -20.35
C ASP A 90 9.50 7.79 -20.29
N TYR A 91 10.67 7.60 -19.66
CA TYR A 91 11.70 8.64 -19.59
C TYR A 91 12.29 8.96 -20.97
N GLU A 92 12.54 7.96 -21.81
CA GLU A 92 12.99 8.17 -23.20
C GLU A 92 11.93 8.91 -24.02
N LYS A 93 10.64 8.53 -23.88
CA LYS A 93 9.53 9.24 -24.53
C LYS A 93 9.44 10.70 -24.12
N SER A 94 9.63 11.00 -22.84
CA SER A 94 9.60 12.38 -22.33
C SER A 94 10.81 13.24 -22.73
N LYS A 95 11.86 12.62 -23.30
CA LYS A 95 13.03 13.33 -23.84
C LYS A 95 12.96 13.58 -25.34
N GLU A 96 12.08 12.89 -26.05
CA GLU A 96 11.85 13.04 -27.49
C GLU A 96 10.73 14.05 -27.82
N GLU A 97 9.97 14.49 -26.83
CA GLU A 97 9.07 15.66 -26.87
C GLU A 97 9.77 16.93 -26.37
#